data_AF-A0A7C5QXW3-F1
#
_entry.id   AF-A0A7C5QXW3-F1
#
_cell.length_a   1.000
_cell.length_b   1.000
_cell.length_c   1.000
_cell.angle_alpha   90.00
_cell.angle_beta   90.00
_cell.angle_gamma   90.00
#
_symmetry.space_group_name_H-M   'P 1'
#
loop_
_entity.id
_entity.type
_entity.pdbx_description
1 polymer ?
#
loop_
_entity_poly.entity_id
_entity_poly.type
_entity_poly.pdbx_seq_one_letter_code
_entity_poly.pdbx_strand_id
1 'polypeptide(L)'
;MDNQIYDMLVIGGGINGTGIARDAAGRGLSVVLCEKNDLASGTSSKSSKLIHGGLRYLEYGEFRLVREALIEREVLLRAAPHLVRSLRIVLPHHKGLRPKWMLRLGLFIYDHLGG
;
A
#
# COMPACT_ATOMS: atom_id res chain seq x y z
N MET A 1 -19.20 28.22 23.04
CA MET A 1 -18.55 27.21 22.19
C MET A 1 -17.16 27.72 21.95
N ASP A 2 -16.13 27.01 22.43
CA ASP A 2 -14.76 27.42 22.20
C ASP A 2 -14.45 27.28 20.71
N ASN A 3 -14.04 28.38 20.08
CA ASN A 3 -13.71 28.43 18.66
C ASN A 3 -12.30 27.87 18.46
N GLN A 4 -12.14 26.57 18.68
CA GLN A 4 -10.86 25.89 18.54
C GLN A 4 -10.46 25.85 17.06
N ILE A 5 -9.37 26.53 16.74
CA ILE A 5 -8.75 26.51 15.42
C ILE A 5 -7.86 25.27 15.35
N TYR A 6 -8.04 24.45 14.31
CA TYR A 6 -7.20 23.30 14.01
C TYR A 6 -6.26 23.63 12.85
N ASP A 7 -5.06 23.08 12.87
CA ASP A 7 -4.05 23.29 11.81
C ASP A 7 -4.43 22.58 10.51
N MET A 8 -5.12 21.43 10.60
CA MET A 8 -5.50 20.65 9.41
C MET A 8 -6.85 19.95 9.58
N LEU A 9 -7.69 20.06 8.54
CA LEU A 9 -8.88 19.24 8.35
C LEU A 9 -8.63 18.22 7.24
N VAL A 10 -8.77 16.93 7.56
CA VAL A 10 -8.71 15.82 6.61
C VAL A 10 -10.11 15.31 6.32
N ILE A 11 -10.53 15.35 5.06
CA ILE A 11 -11.85 14.85 4.63
C ILE A 11 -11.68 13.47 4.00
N GLY A 12 -12.28 12.45 4.63
CA GLY A 12 -12.30 11.05 4.18
C GLY A 12 -11.50 10.11 5.10
N GLY A 13 -12.17 9.15 5.70
CA GLY A 13 -11.64 8.14 6.63
C GLY A 13 -11.16 6.85 5.95
N GLY A 14 -10.72 6.91 4.70
CA GLY A 14 -10.04 5.81 4.02
C GLY A 14 -8.57 5.67 4.44
N ILE A 15 -7.86 4.70 3.86
CA ILE A 15 -6.44 4.44 4.17
C ILE A 15 -5.54 5.65 3.94
N ASN A 16 -5.78 6.42 2.87
CA ASN A 16 -4.99 7.61 2.57
C ASN A 16 -5.26 8.73 3.58
N GLY A 17 -6.53 9.04 3.86
CA GLY A 17 -6.88 10.10 4.80
C GLY A 17 -6.45 9.80 6.23
N THR A 18 -6.66 8.56 6.69
CA THR A 18 -6.18 8.12 8.01
C THR A 18 -4.65 8.12 8.11
N GLY A 19 -3.94 7.71 7.04
CA GLY A 19 -2.49 7.80 6.96
C GLY A 19 -1.97 9.24 7.04
N ILE A 20 -2.58 10.15 6.28
CA ILE A 20 -2.25 11.58 6.30
C ILE A 20 -2.52 12.18 7.68
N ALA A 21 -3.68 11.92 8.28
CA ALA A 21 -4.03 12.43 9.60
C ALA A 21 -3.06 11.91 10.68
N ARG A 22 -2.68 10.63 10.62
CA ARG A 22 -1.69 10.04 11.53
C ARG A 22 -0.32 10.70 11.39
N ASP A 23 0.17 10.90 10.17
CA ASP A 23 1.48 11.55 9.95
C ASP A 23 1.44 13.00 10.44
N ALA A 24 0.43 13.78 10.05
CA ALA A 24 0.27 15.17 10.46
C ALA A 24 0.18 15.33 11.99
N ALA A 25 -0.64 14.51 12.66
CA ALA A 25 -0.70 14.50 14.12
C ALA A 25 0.62 14.07 14.77
N GLY A 26 1.32 13.09 14.18
CA GLY A 26 2.65 12.65 14.63
C GLY A 26 3.73 13.74 14.50
N ARG A 27 3.51 14.75 13.65
CA ARG A 27 4.37 15.94 13.51
C ARG A 27 3.96 17.10 14.42
N GLY A 28 2.96 16.91 15.29
CA GLY A 28 2.52 17.89 16.28
C GLY A 28 1.41 18.84 15.82
N LEU A 29 0.80 18.61 14.66
CA LEU A 29 -0.34 19.40 14.20
C LEU A 29 -1.62 19.01 14.94
N SER A 30 -2.49 20.00 15.20
CA SER A 30 -3.87 19.76 15.61
C SER A 30 -4.71 19.39 14.38
N VAL A 31 -5.12 18.12 14.31
CA VAL A 31 -5.79 17.56 13.11
C VAL A 31 -7.19 17.08 13.46
N VAL A 32 -8.16 17.44 12.62
CA VAL A 32 -9.50 16.84 12.61
C VAL A 32 -9.64 15.99 11.36
N LEU A 33 -10.13 14.76 11.52
CA LEU A 33 -10.53 13.90 10.41
C LEU A 33 -12.05 13.73 10.42
N CYS A 34 -12.68 13.98 9.27
CA CYS A 34 -14.11 13.79 9.08
C CYS A 34 -14.37 12.70 8.04
N GLU A 35 -15.12 11.67 8.42
CA GLU A 35 -15.65 10.65 7.51
C GLU A 35 -17.17 10.74 7.52
N LYS A 36 -17.77 10.64 6.33
CA LYS A 36 -19.23 10.72 6.18
C LYS A 36 -19.93 9.48 6.77
N ASN A 37 -19.31 8.32 6.65
CA ASN A 37 -19.86 7.04 7.09
C ASN A 37 -18.98 6.46 8.23
N ASP A 38 -18.58 5.20 8.10
CA ASP A 38 -17.61 4.55 8.99
C ASP A 38 -16.20 4.51 8.36
N LEU A 39 -15.17 4.36 9.19
CA LEU A 39 -13.78 4.25 8.76
C LEU A 39 -13.59 3.11 7.76
N ALA A 40 -12.79 3.35 6.72
CA ALA A 40 -12.51 2.42 5.64
C ALA A 40 -13.72 1.87 4.85
N SER A 41 -14.93 2.39 5.07
CA SER A 41 -16.17 1.91 4.43
C SER A 41 -16.20 2.05 2.90
N GLY A 42 -15.36 2.93 2.33
CA GLY A 42 -15.13 3.07 0.89
C GLY A 42 -14.21 1.99 0.29
N THR A 43 -13.34 2.39 -0.65
CA THR A 43 -12.44 1.46 -1.38
C THR A 43 -11.48 0.69 -0.46
N SER A 44 -11.08 1.28 0.67
CA SER A 44 -10.10 0.70 1.59
C SER A 44 -10.53 -0.66 2.17
N SER A 45 -11.82 -0.91 2.36
CA SER A 45 -12.34 -2.23 2.78
C SER A 45 -12.52 -3.22 1.60
N LYS A 46 -12.58 -2.71 0.36
CA LYS A 46 -12.91 -3.45 -0.87
C LYS A 46 -11.70 -3.86 -1.70
N SER A 47 -10.52 -3.96 -1.07
CA SER A 47 -9.31 -4.46 -1.71
C SER A 47 -9.23 -6.00 -1.72
N SER A 48 -8.27 -6.51 -2.49
CA SER A 48 -7.82 -7.91 -2.43
C SER A 48 -7.11 -8.27 -1.12
N LYS A 49 -6.88 -7.28 -0.23
CA LYS A 49 -6.19 -7.42 1.05
C LYS A 49 -4.75 -7.93 0.90
N LEU A 50 -4.08 -7.48 -0.16
CA LEU A 50 -2.69 -7.78 -0.44
C LEU A 50 -1.85 -6.50 -0.45
N ILE A 51 -0.78 -6.48 0.33
CA ILE A 51 0.31 -5.52 0.18
C ILE A 51 1.32 -6.16 -0.79
N HIS A 52 1.41 -5.61 -2.01
CA HIS A 52 2.26 -6.18 -3.05
C HIS A 52 2.97 -5.10 -3.86
N GLY A 53 4.17 -5.41 -4.37
CA GLY A 53 4.89 -4.60 -5.36
C GLY A 53 4.20 -4.54 -6.73
N GLY A 54 3.30 -5.48 -7.00
CA GLY A 54 2.53 -5.53 -8.25
C GLY A 54 3.36 -6.04 -9.41
N LEU A 55 3.69 -7.33 -9.37
CA LEU A 55 4.55 -8.02 -10.35
C LEU A 55 4.19 -7.70 -11.81
N ARG A 56 2.90 -7.58 -12.12
CA ARG A 56 2.40 -7.25 -13.46
C ARG A 56 2.86 -5.88 -13.98
N TYR A 57 3.16 -4.93 -13.08
CA TYR A 57 3.54 -3.58 -13.46
C TYR A 57 4.96 -3.49 -14.02
N LEU A 58 5.80 -4.52 -13.78
CA LEU A 58 7.11 -4.63 -14.44
C LEU A 58 6.98 -4.70 -15.97
N GLU A 59 5.90 -5.29 -16.49
CA GLU A 59 5.65 -5.37 -17.94
C GLU A 59 5.29 -4.02 -18.55
N TYR A 60 4.85 -3.06 -17.74
CA TYR A 60 4.55 -1.70 -18.17
C TYR A 60 5.73 -0.74 -17.92
N GLY A 61 6.87 -1.24 -17.41
CA GLY A 61 8.04 -0.40 -17.12
C GLY A 61 7.93 0.44 -15.86
N GLU A 62 6.95 0.17 -14.99
CA GLU A 62 6.68 0.94 -13.76
C GLU A 62 7.64 0.56 -12.62
N PHE A 63 8.95 0.55 -12.88
CA PHE A 63 9.97 0.08 -11.94
C PHE A 63 9.99 0.89 -10.64
N ARG A 64 9.78 2.21 -10.70
CA ARG A 64 9.74 3.06 -9.50
C ARG A 64 8.62 2.63 -8.56
N LEU A 65 7.40 2.46 -9.10
CA LEU A 65 6.23 2.04 -8.33
C LEU A 65 6.45 0.68 -7.69
N VAL A 66 6.95 -0.30 -8.47
CA VAL A 66 7.20 -1.65 -7.97
C VAL A 66 8.23 -1.61 -6.85
N ARG A 67 9.29 -0.82 -6.99
CA ARG A 67 10.36 -0.67 -5.99
C ARG A 67 9.83 -0.08 -4.70
N GLU A 68 9.13 1.05 -4.77
CA GLU A 68 8.55 1.72 -3.62
C GLU A 68 7.60 0.79 -2.87
N ALA A 69 6.70 0.10 -3.59
CA ALA A 69 5.75 -0.81 -2.98
C ALA A 69 6.40 -2.06 -2.35
N LEU A 70 7.52 -2.54 -2.88
CA LEU A 70 8.30 -3.62 -2.27
C LEU A 70 9.00 -3.17 -0.97
N ILE A 71 9.59 -1.99 -0.95
CA ILE A 71 10.22 -1.42 0.26
C ILE A 71 9.17 -1.18 1.34
N GLU A 72 8.04 -0.55 0.98
CA GLU A 72 6.96 -0.24 1.92
C GLU A 72 6.31 -1.49 2.51
N ARG A 73 6.36 -2.64 1.81
CA ARG A 73 5.89 -3.91 2.38
C ARG A 73 6.62 -4.26 3.67
N GLU A 74 7.95 -4.10 3.71
CA GLU A 74 8.76 -4.40 4.89
C GLU A 74 8.59 -3.34 6.00
N VAL A 75 8.26 -2.10 5.62
CA VAL A 75 7.87 -1.04 6.57
C VAL A 75 6.55 -1.42 7.25
N LEU A 76 5.53 -1.80 6.47
CA LEU A 76 4.21 -2.17 6.99
C LEU A 76 4.22 -3.46 7.82
N LEU A 77 5.04 -4.44 7.44
CA LEU A 77 5.27 -5.66 8.23
C LEU A 77 5.80 -5.34 9.63
N ARG A 78 6.71 -4.36 9.74
CA ARG A 78 7.26 -3.92 11.03
C ARG A 78 6.30 -3.01 11.80
N ALA A 79 5.57 -2.13 11.12
CA ALA A 79 4.68 -1.17 11.75
C ALA A 79 3.37 -1.81 12.28
N ALA A 80 2.87 -2.84 11.62
CA ALA A 80 1.60 -3.50 11.98
C ALA A 80 1.68 -5.03 11.88
N PRO A 81 2.57 -5.70 12.65
CA PRO A 81 2.78 -7.15 12.56
C PRO A 81 1.56 -7.99 12.99
N HIS A 82 0.62 -7.38 13.71
CA HIS A 82 -0.65 -8.00 14.10
C HIS A 82 -1.70 -8.00 12.98
N LEU A 83 -1.52 -7.19 11.93
CA LEU A 83 -2.41 -7.11 10.75
C LEU A 83 -1.75 -7.65 9.48
N VAL A 84 -0.44 -7.42 9.31
CA VAL A 84 0.30 -7.75 8.09
C VAL A 84 1.15 -8.99 8.32
N ARG A 85 1.03 -9.98 7.41
CA ARG A 85 1.76 -11.25 7.47
C ARG A 85 2.28 -11.63 6.09
N SER A 86 3.42 -12.32 6.05
CA SER A 86 3.99 -12.84 4.81
C SER A 86 3.09 -13.90 4.17
N LEU A 87 2.89 -13.80 2.86
CA LEU A 87 2.09 -14.74 2.07
C LEU A 87 2.90 -15.23 0.87
N ARG A 88 2.96 -16.55 0.67
CA ARG A 88 3.54 -17.15 -0.54
C ARG A 88 2.48 -17.21 -1.64
N ILE A 89 2.79 -16.67 -2.81
CA ILE A 89 1.91 -16.69 -3.99
C ILE A 89 2.50 -17.65 -5.02
N VAL A 90 1.68 -18.58 -5.52
CA VAL A 90 2.05 -19.51 -6.59
C VAL A 90 1.54 -18.95 -7.91
N LEU A 91 2.42 -18.84 -8.91
CA LEU A 91 2.07 -18.43 -10.27
C LEU A 91 2.12 -19.64 -11.22
N PRO A 92 0.98 -20.23 -11.61
CA PRO A 92 0.95 -21.34 -12.55
C PRO A 92 1.44 -20.90 -13.94
N HIS A 93 2.37 -21.65 -14.54
CA HIS A 93 2.87 -21.36 -15.87
C HIS A 93 1.94 -21.91 -16.96
N HIS A 94 1.52 -21.05 -17.88
CA HIS A 94 0.72 -21.41 -19.05
C HIS A 94 1.49 -21.11 -20.35
N LYS A 95 1.72 -22.14 -21.18
CA LYS A 95 2.59 -22.06 -22.38
C LYS A 95 2.18 -20.97 -23.38
N GLY A 96 0.89 -20.65 -23.49
CA GLY A 96 0.36 -19.65 -24.44
C GLY A 96 0.31 -18.21 -23.94
N LEU A 97 0.69 -17.93 -22.68
CA LEU A 97 0.61 -16.57 -22.12
C LEU A 97 1.97 -15.88 -22.08
N ARG A 98 2.89 -16.40 -21.24
CA ARG A 98 4.20 -15.79 -21.02
C ARG A 98 5.28 -16.87 -21.07
N PRO A 99 6.38 -16.67 -21.82
CA PRO A 99 7.44 -17.66 -21.88
C PRO A 99 8.16 -17.78 -20.53
N LYS A 100 8.65 -18.98 -20.22
CA LYS A 100 9.31 -19.28 -18.93
C LYS A 100 10.47 -18.34 -18.60
N TRP A 101 11.29 -17.98 -19.59
CA TRP A 101 12.45 -17.11 -19.37
C TRP A 101 12.04 -15.71 -18.88
N MET A 102 10.94 -15.17 -19.43
CA MET A 102 10.41 -13.85 -19.07
C MET A 102 9.87 -13.85 -17.64
N LEU A 103 9.12 -14.89 -17.26
CA LEU A 103 8.65 -15.03 -15.87
C LEU A 103 9.83 -15.13 -14.89
N ARG A 104 10.86 -15.92 -15.22
CA ARG A 104 12.04 -16.07 -14.36
C ARG A 104 12.82 -14.76 -14.21
N LEU A 105 12.99 -14.01 -15.31
CA LEU A 105 13.64 -12.70 -15.27
C LEU A 105 12.80 -11.69 -14.47
N GLY A 106 11.49 -11.65 -14.69
CA GLY A 106 10.60 -10.76 -13.95
C GLY A 106 10.59 -11.06 -12.45
N LEU A 107 10.57 -12.33 -12.05
CA LEU A 107 10.69 -12.76 -10.66
C LEU A 107 12.06 -12.38 -10.07
N PHE A 108 13.15 -12.61 -10.81
CA PHE A 108 14.49 -12.21 -10.38
C PHE A 108 14.57 -10.70 -10.12
N ILE A 109 14.04 -9.89 -11.03
CA ILE A 109 13.98 -8.43 -10.85
C ILE A 109 13.14 -8.10 -9.62
N TYR A 110 11.95 -8.69 -9.50
CA TYR A 110 11.03 -8.43 -8.39
C TYR A 110 11.64 -8.74 -7.02
N ASP A 111 12.46 -9.80 -6.91
CA ASP A 111 13.13 -10.17 -5.67
C ASP A 111 14.26 -9.20 -5.28
N HIS A 112 14.90 -8.53 -6.25
CA HIS A 112 16.07 -7.67 -6.01
C HIS A 112 15.76 -6.16 -6.07
N LEU A 113 14.57 -5.77 -6.51
CA LEU A 113 14.20 -4.37 -6.67
C LEU A 113 13.96 -3.66 -5.33
N GLY A 114 13.50 -4.41 -4.33
CA GLY A 114 13.13 -3.91 -2.99
C GLY A 114 14.31 -3.58 -2.07
N GLY A 115 15.54 -3.95 -2.45
CA GLY A 115 16.71 -3.87 -1.58
C GLY A 115 16.84 -5.07 -0.64
#